data_AF-A0A7S8F1B8-F1
#
_entry.id   AF-A0A7S8F1B8-F1
#
_cell.length_a   1.000
_cell.length_b   1.000
_cell.length_c   1.000
_cell.angle_alpha   90.00
_cell.angle_beta   90.00
_cell.angle_gamma   90.00
#
_symmetry.space_group_name_H-M   'P 1'
#
loop_
_entity.id
_entity.type
_entity.pdbx_description
1 polymer ?
#
loop_
_entity_poly.entity_id
_entity_poly.type
_entity_poly.pdbx_seq_one_letter_code
_entity_poly.pdbx_strand_id
1 'polypeptide(L)'
;MQELTGNDVARIEEQIDALLEAESLPGGSLADSRWMLVTACEDMLRIVFASSAQLWTTEADIEQRAAVIHRLDEIKYLIRIALLKIDKEKPIGHWETKYFNRKNDNRYTYIGDFIWRIAKFYMRAQGVFSGIYGRDADAWGVRGGLKLFTRPSLRSMQYRLLEALVVQDLDPFTPIPILASSFLGDKFTFPDGSRLEQGAAFKAAVKSVKLRNGKISYPFVLQRIRDLFDMHLYDPQIVPQEWVFPWGDYDFSRRFFAGLSALCHMHMVCVYHGALKHGLQGGGLDQACLILKRGDFAKRISAVAGIPSDQTSRAIEMLTYGTLAKTPDLALQPFLPLAGEELLVAPLHTISSNWPRNSLTLHARIASSNFDRQSHLFELPMIEKITDSVPNRFDSFGNITLKVGRRKEEIDVVLVDHLNKQILLCECKWSIPPGDPREVNDRRKSMIQKVGQADRKLEFVRKNLASFTARMNLHADDYFCRALVITEGFGGDLTDQQHIPVVPAAVFKEALGQEITLHKLHEIFTSPLWLPRPGIDCDVQGEVHRFAGVEIGEVGLGFTSNEYLEQNLAKYLTDAAALSSEQIAGNVW
;
A
#
# COMPACT_ATOMS: atom_id res chain seq x y z
N MET A 1 7.11 25.43 26.04
CA MET A 1 7.44 24.37 25.07
C MET A 1 8.71 24.79 24.39
N GLN A 2 9.69 23.89 24.27
CA GLN A 2 10.96 24.16 23.60
C GLN A 2 11.02 23.26 22.37
N GLU A 3 11.28 23.83 21.20
CA GLU A 3 11.53 23.04 19.99
C GLU A 3 12.80 22.21 20.19
N LEU A 4 12.72 20.93 19.86
CA LEU A 4 13.80 19.97 20.07
C LEU A 4 14.77 20.01 18.88
N THR A 5 16.06 19.94 19.18
CA THR A 5 17.10 19.87 18.13
C THR A 5 17.15 18.48 17.50
N GLY A 6 17.83 18.35 16.35
CA GLY A 6 18.05 17.02 15.74
C GLY A 6 18.74 16.01 16.68
N ASN A 7 19.63 16.48 17.56
CA ASN A 7 20.27 15.63 18.57
C ASN A 7 19.29 15.18 19.67
N ASP A 8 18.36 16.06 20.05
CA ASP A 8 17.30 15.69 20.99
C ASP A 8 16.41 14.61 20.40
N VAL A 9 15.99 14.77 19.14
CA VAL A 9 15.18 13.80 18.39
C VAL A 9 15.88 12.44 18.30
N ALA A 10 17.16 12.41 17.93
CA ALA A 10 17.93 11.17 17.85
C ALA A 10 18.02 10.44 19.20
N ARG A 11 18.26 11.17 20.30
CA ARG A 11 18.27 10.58 21.65
C ARG A 11 16.92 9.98 22.04
N ILE A 12 15.82 10.59 21.58
CA ILE A 12 14.47 10.09 21.86
C ILE A 12 14.21 8.81 21.05
N GLU A 13 14.61 8.79 19.79
CA GLU A 13 14.54 7.61 18.94
C GLU A 13 15.28 6.44 19.59
N GLU A 14 16.52 6.68 20.08
CA GLU A 14 17.30 5.70 20.84
C GLU A 14 16.56 5.22 22.11
N GLN A 15 15.85 6.10 22.83
CA GLN A 15 15.05 5.71 24.00
C GLN A 15 13.87 4.82 23.62
N ILE A 16 13.18 5.13 22.51
CA ILE A 16 12.06 4.32 22.00
C ILE A 16 12.55 2.96 21.49
N ASP A 17 13.68 2.93 20.80
CA ASP A 17 14.34 1.69 20.40
C ASP A 17 14.71 0.85 21.63
N ALA A 18 15.32 1.44 22.66
CA ALA A 18 15.67 0.75 23.90
C ALA A 18 14.44 0.18 24.62
N LEU A 19 13.30 0.87 24.60
CA LEU A 19 12.04 0.37 25.15
C LEU A 19 11.51 -0.84 24.37
N LEU A 20 11.57 -0.80 23.04
CA LEU A 20 11.22 -1.94 22.21
C LEU A 20 12.17 -3.13 22.48
N GLU A 21 13.47 -2.86 22.67
CA GLU A 21 14.49 -3.88 22.92
C GLU A 21 14.38 -4.53 24.30
N ALA A 22 14.01 -3.77 25.34
CA ALA A 22 13.89 -4.27 26.71
C ALA A 22 12.82 -5.36 26.90
N GLU A 23 11.82 -5.39 26.03
CA GLU A 23 10.66 -6.28 26.14
C GLU A 23 10.91 -7.60 25.42
N SER A 24 11.33 -8.66 26.12
CA SER A 24 11.60 -9.94 25.45
C SER A 24 10.31 -10.58 24.92
N LEU A 25 10.32 -11.06 23.67
CA LEU A 25 9.19 -11.81 23.12
C LEU A 25 9.22 -13.28 23.59
N PRO A 26 8.07 -13.84 24.00
CA PRO A 26 8.02 -15.17 24.58
C PRO A 26 8.32 -16.24 23.52
N GLY A 27 8.81 -17.38 23.99
CA GLY A 27 9.12 -18.54 23.15
C GLY A 27 10.54 -19.05 23.40
N GLY A 28 10.68 -20.37 23.52
CA GLY A 28 11.98 -20.99 23.87
C GLY A 28 12.98 -21.03 22.71
N SER A 29 12.48 -20.97 21.48
CA SER A 29 13.27 -21.03 20.25
C SER A 29 12.80 -19.99 19.23
N LEU A 30 13.58 -19.78 18.16
CA LEU A 30 13.18 -18.92 17.05
C LEU A 30 11.86 -19.40 16.42
N ALA A 31 11.75 -20.71 16.19
CA ALA A 31 10.58 -21.33 15.57
C ALA A 31 9.32 -21.19 16.43
N ASP A 32 9.43 -21.41 17.76
CA ASP A 32 8.34 -21.25 18.72
C ASP A 32 7.86 -19.79 18.75
N SER A 33 8.80 -18.84 18.85
CA SER A 33 8.48 -17.40 18.91
C SER A 33 7.77 -16.91 17.65
N ARG A 34 8.29 -17.31 16.47
CA ARG A 34 7.69 -17.01 15.17
C ARG A 34 6.28 -17.59 15.05
N TRP A 35 6.10 -18.87 15.41
CA TRP A 35 4.80 -19.53 15.37
C TRP A 35 3.79 -18.84 16.29
N MET A 36 4.16 -18.56 17.54
CA MET A 36 3.28 -17.91 18.52
C MET A 36 2.85 -16.52 18.06
N LEU A 37 3.82 -15.71 17.57
CA LEU A 37 3.55 -14.37 17.07
C LEU A 37 2.56 -14.39 15.91
N VAL A 38 2.85 -15.19 14.89
CA VAL A 38 2.02 -15.22 13.67
C VAL A 38 0.64 -15.78 13.96
N THR A 39 0.54 -16.78 14.83
CA THR A 39 -0.74 -17.33 15.28
C THR A 39 -1.57 -16.29 16.02
N ALA A 40 -0.96 -15.45 16.87
CA ALA A 40 -1.66 -14.36 17.55
C ALA A 40 -2.19 -13.31 16.57
N CYS A 41 -1.37 -12.92 15.59
CA CYS A 41 -1.78 -12.01 14.53
C CYS A 41 -2.92 -12.57 13.68
N GLU A 42 -2.86 -13.85 13.30
CA GLU A 42 -3.93 -14.51 12.54
C GLU A 42 -5.26 -14.51 13.30
N ASP A 43 -5.24 -14.71 14.62
CA ASP A 43 -6.45 -14.64 15.45
C ASP A 43 -7.01 -13.22 15.53
N MET A 44 -6.14 -12.21 15.61
CA MET A 44 -6.55 -10.81 15.58
C MET A 44 -7.21 -10.46 14.24
N LEU A 45 -6.62 -10.87 13.12
CA LEU A 45 -7.22 -10.73 11.79
C LEU A 45 -8.56 -11.48 11.72
N ARG A 46 -8.63 -12.71 12.26
CA ARG A 46 -9.86 -13.50 12.31
C ARG A 46 -10.97 -12.79 13.08
N ILE A 47 -10.66 -12.18 14.22
CA ILE A 47 -11.63 -11.41 15.01
C ILE A 47 -12.12 -10.21 14.20
N VAL A 48 -11.20 -9.45 13.60
CA VAL A 48 -11.55 -8.29 12.75
C VAL A 48 -12.51 -8.72 11.63
N PHE A 49 -12.17 -9.76 10.86
CA PHE A 49 -13.05 -10.25 9.80
C PHE A 49 -14.39 -10.76 10.34
N ALA A 50 -14.39 -11.58 11.40
CA ALA A 50 -15.62 -12.13 11.95
C ALA A 50 -16.57 -11.04 12.49
N SER A 51 -16.04 -9.95 13.07
CA SER A 51 -16.85 -8.85 13.59
C SER A 51 -17.31 -7.87 12.51
N SER A 52 -16.61 -7.79 11.39
CA SER A 52 -16.87 -6.79 10.34
C SER A 52 -17.47 -7.36 9.05
N ALA A 53 -17.55 -8.68 8.89
CA ALA A 53 -17.95 -9.29 7.62
C ALA A 53 -19.29 -8.77 7.05
N GLN A 54 -20.22 -8.35 7.91
CA GLN A 54 -21.53 -7.78 7.53
C GLN A 54 -21.42 -6.41 6.81
N LEU A 55 -20.31 -5.70 6.99
CA LEU A 55 -20.06 -4.43 6.30
C LEU A 55 -19.94 -4.62 4.78
N TRP A 56 -19.55 -5.81 4.32
CA TRP A 56 -19.49 -6.14 2.90
C TRP A 56 -20.82 -6.63 2.32
N THR A 57 -21.85 -6.79 3.15
CA THR A 57 -23.20 -7.22 2.69
C THR A 57 -24.27 -6.14 2.76
N THR A 58 -23.93 -5.01 3.34
CA THR A 58 -24.85 -3.88 3.52
C THR A 58 -24.36 -2.73 2.66
N GLU A 59 -25.22 -1.73 2.42
CA GLU A 59 -24.78 -0.37 2.04
C GLU A 59 -24.07 0.30 3.23
N ALA A 60 -23.12 -0.41 3.86
CA ALA A 60 -22.26 0.17 4.86
C ALA A 60 -21.45 1.29 4.22
N ASP A 61 -21.27 2.34 5.00
CA ASP A 61 -20.42 3.45 4.64
C ASP A 61 -19.02 2.95 4.25
N ILE A 62 -18.52 3.46 3.13
CA ILE A 62 -17.16 3.23 2.62
C ILE A 62 -16.14 3.52 3.72
N GLU A 63 -16.40 4.51 4.58
CA GLU A 63 -15.54 4.83 5.72
C GLU A 63 -15.36 3.65 6.69
N GLN A 64 -16.43 2.91 6.97
CA GLN A 64 -16.36 1.75 7.88
C GLN A 64 -15.54 0.61 7.26
N ARG A 65 -15.66 0.39 5.95
CA ARG A 65 -14.85 -0.61 5.24
C ARG A 65 -13.39 -0.19 5.17
N ALA A 66 -13.12 1.08 4.88
CA ALA A 66 -11.79 1.66 4.88
C ALA A 66 -11.13 1.53 6.26
N ALA A 67 -11.87 1.77 7.35
CA ALA A 67 -11.39 1.58 8.72
C ALA A 67 -10.98 0.12 9.00
N VAL A 68 -11.73 -0.86 8.47
CA VAL A 68 -11.33 -2.26 8.59
C VAL A 68 -10.09 -2.58 7.78
N ILE A 69 -10.00 -2.13 6.52
CA ILE A 69 -8.82 -2.33 5.68
C ILE A 69 -7.57 -1.75 6.36
N HIS A 70 -7.68 -0.50 6.84
CA HIS A 70 -6.63 0.15 7.61
C HIS A 70 -6.23 -0.67 8.84
N ARG A 71 -7.20 -1.26 9.56
CA ARG A 71 -6.92 -2.13 10.71
C ARG A 71 -6.19 -3.42 10.32
N LEU A 72 -6.53 -4.02 9.18
CA LEU A 72 -5.83 -5.20 8.66
C LEU A 72 -4.38 -4.85 8.31
N ASP A 73 -4.16 -3.75 7.62
CA ASP A 73 -2.81 -3.28 7.24
C ASP A 73 -1.97 -2.87 8.45
N GLU A 74 -2.59 -2.23 9.45
CA GLU A 74 -1.94 -1.96 10.74
C GLU A 74 -1.40 -3.26 11.33
N ILE A 75 -2.22 -4.32 11.46
CA ILE A 75 -1.77 -5.61 12.02
C ILE A 75 -0.60 -6.22 11.21
N LYS A 76 -0.64 -6.15 9.87
CA LYS A 76 0.45 -6.63 9.00
C LYS A 76 1.75 -5.86 9.23
N TYR A 77 1.67 -4.57 9.54
CA TYR A 77 2.86 -3.80 9.89
C TYR A 77 3.41 -4.16 11.28
N LEU A 78 2.52 -4.37 12.25
CA LEU A 78 2.92 -4.74 13.61
C LEU A 78 3.64 -6.09 13.64
N ILE A 79 3.19 -7.06 12.86
CA ILE A 79 3.85 -8.37 12.79
C ILE A 79 5.28 -8.26 12.24
N ARG A 80 5.52 -7.36 11.28
CA ARG A 80 6.88 -7.13 10.75
C ARG A 80 7.82 -6.62 11.83
N ILE A 81 7.41 -5.61 12.61
CA ILE A 81 8.23 -5.08 13.71
C ILE A 81 8.57 -6.20 14.71
N ALA A 82 7.56 -6.97 15.11
CA ALA A 82 7.74 -8.05 16.07
C ALA A 82 8.63 -9.17 15.52
N LEU A 83 8.50 -9.55 14.24
CA LEU A 83 9.37 -10.56 13.61
C LEU A 83 10.83 -10.09 13.52
N LEU A 84 11.09 -8.85 13.11
CA LEU A 84 12.45 -8.31 13.05
C LEU A 84 13.11 -8.32 14.43
N LYS A 85 12.35 -8.04 15.49
CA LYS A 85 12.82 -8.15 16.87
C LYS A 85 13.13 -9.59 17.26
N ILE A 86 12.24 -10.53 16.98
CA ILE A 86 12.48 -11.96 17.24
C ILE A 86 13.77 -12.42 16.56
N ASP A 87 13.99 -12.03 15.31
CA ASP A 87 15.17 -12.42 14.54
C ASP A 87 16.47 -11.83 15.13
N LYS A 88 16.40 -10.61 15.69
CA LYS A 88 17.50 -9.98 16.41
C LYS A 88 17.81 -10.69 17.73
N GLU A 89 16.78 -11.09 18.48
CA GLU A 89 16.93 -11.77 19.77
C GLU A 89 17.38 -13.23 19.65
N LYS A 90 16.94 -13.91 18.59
CA LYS A 90 17.05 -15.38 18.44
C LYS A 90 17.64 -15.72 17.08
N PRO A 91 18.96 -15.53 16.87
CA PRO A 91 19.58 -15.80 15.58
C PRO A 91 19.47 -17.28 15.17
N ILE A 92 19.53 -17.51 13.87
CA ILE A 92 19.43 -18.83 13.23
C ILE A 92 20.48 -19.79 13.82
N GLY A 93 20.02 -20.85 14.51
CA GLY A 93 20.89 -21.82 15.18
C GLY A 93 20.26 -22.53 16.38
N HIS A 94 19.25 -21.92 17.01
CA HIS A 94 18.45 -22.51 18.09
C HIS A 94 17.14 -23.11 17.56
N TRP A 95 17.22 -24.20 16.79
CA TRP A 95 16.04 -24.91 16.28
C TRP A 95 15.64 -26.03 17.23
N GLU A 96 14.61 -25.82 18.05
CA GLU A 96 13.85 -26.93 18.62
C GLU A 96 12.66 -27.25 17.70
N THR A 97 12.44 -28.53 17.41
CA THR A 97 11.39 -29.01 16.49
C THR A 97 10.01 -29.13 17.13
N LYS A 98 9.85 -28.72 18.39
CA LYS A 98 8.58 -28.80 19.11
C LYS A 98 7.93 -27.42 19.19
N TYR A 99 6.91 -27.19 18.37
CA TYR A 99 5.98 -26.07 18.56
C TYR A 99 5.06 -26.37 19.74
N PHE A 100 4.82 -25.36 20.58
CA PHE A 100 4.06 -25.53 21.81
C PHE A 100 2.58 -25.87 21.56
N ASN A 101 2.00 -26.70 22.46
CA ASN A 101 0.56 -26.95 22.54
C ASN A 101 -0.03 -25.97 23.58
N ARG A 102 -1.09 -25.26 23.21
CA ARG A 102 -1.62 -24.04 23.87
C ARG A 102 -2.09 -24.18 25.31
N LYS A 103 -2.18 -25.38 25.90
CA LYS A 103 -2.87 -25.58 27.20
C LYS A 103 -2.38 -24.61 28.29
N ASN A 104 -3.18 -23.55 28.52
CA ASN A 104 -3.06 -22.50 29.54
C ASN A 104 -1.79 -21.64 29.52
N ASP A 105 -1.55 -20.94 28.41
CA ASP A 105 -0.35 -20.11 28.30
C ASP A 105 -0.63 -18.59 28.27
N ASN A 106 -0.22 -17.90 29.33
CA ASN A 106 -0.24 -16.44 29.42
C ASN A 106 0.65 -15.75 28.37
N ARG A 107 1.60 -16.47 27.76
CA ARG A 107 2.48 -15.94 26.70
C ARG A 107 1.70 -15.46 25.47
N TYR A 108 0.56 -16.07 25.16
CA TYR A 108 -0.25 -15.65 24.00
C TYR A 108 -0.89 -14.29 24.22
N THR A 109 -1.52 -14.09 25.38
CA THR A 109 -2.08 -12.79 25.78
C THR A 109 -0.99 -11.72 25.82
N TYR A 110 0.19 -12.07 26.33
CA TYR A 110 1.35 -11.19 26.32
C TYR A 110 1.77 -10.76 24.91
N ILE A 111 1.78 -11.68 23.91
CA ILE A 111 2.07 -11.32 22.52
C ILE A 111 1.01 -10.35 21.97
N GLY A 112 -0.27 -10.62 22.22
CA GLY A 112 -1.35 -9.71 21.81
C GLY A 112 -1.17 -8.31 22.40
N ASP A 113 -0.84 -8.23 23.69
CA ASP A 113 -0.56 -6.97 24.38
C ASP A 113 0.70 -6.28 23.82
N PHE A 114 1.76 -7.04 23.54
CA PHE A 114 2.98 -6.52 22.91
C PHE A 114 2.70 -5.88 21.55
N ILE A 115 1.95 -6.58 20.69
CA ILE A 115 1.54 -6.09 19.36
C ILE A 115 0.79 -4.77 19.52
N TRP A 116 -0.24 -4.74 20.37
CA TRP A 116 -1.12 -3.57 20.48
C TRP A 116 -0.51 -2.37 21.20
N ARG A 117 0.35 -2.61 22.18
CA ARG A 117 0.92 -1.52 22.99
C ARG A 117 2.25 -1.06 22.46
N ILE A 118 3.17 -2.00 22.22
CA ILE A 118 4.58 -1.69 22.00
C ILE A 118 4.85 -1.54 20.52
N ALA A 119 4.50 -2.55 19.71
CA ALA A 119 4.72 -2.48 18.26
C ALA A 119 3.90 -1.34 17.63
N LYS A 120 2.65 -1.11 18.08
CA LYS A 120 1.83 0.00 17.57
C LYS A 120 2.41 1.35 17.94
N PHE A 121 2.83 1.52 19.19
CA PHE A 121 3.49 2.75 19.61
C PHE A 121 4.78 2.99 18.81
N TYR A 122 5.59 1.95 18.64
CA TYR A 122 6.82 2.01 17.86
C TYR A 122 6.57 2.40 16.39
N MET A 123 5.57 1.80 15.75
CA MET A 123 5.15 2.17 14.38
C MET A 123 4.82 3.66 14.28
N ARG A 124 4.01 4.18 15.20
CA ARG A 124 3.60 5.60 15.22
C ARG A 124 4.82 6.49 15.45
N ALA A 125 5.69 6.12 16.39
CA ALA A 125 6.95 6.82 16.62
C ALA A 125 7.82 6.89 15.37
N GLN A 126 7.99 5.77 14.66
CA GLN A 126 8.73 5.75 13.39
C GLN A 126 8.07 6.65 12.33
N GLY A 127 6.74 6.73 12.27
CA GLY A 127 6.03 7.66 11.41
C GLY A 127 6.32 9.11 11.75
N VAL A 128 6.32 9.47 13.03
CA VAL A 128 6.62 10.82 13.49
C VAL A 128 8.08 11.20 13.27
N PHE A 129 9.05 10.32 13.59
CA PHE A 129 10.47 10.56 13.29
C PHE A 129 10.72 10.71 11.80
N SER A 130 10.08 9.86 10.99
CA SER A 130 10.11 9.96 9.53
C SER A 130 9.62 11.33 9.07
N GLY A 131 8.54 11.84 9.65
CA GLY A 131 8.04 13.20 9.40
C GLY A 131 9.01 14.28 9.84
N ILE A 132 9.64 14.16 11.02
CA ILE A 132 10.59 15.15 11.55
C ILE A 132 11.82 15.25 10.64
N TYR A 133 12.41 14.11 10.27
CA TYR A 133 13.54 14.09 9.34
C TYR A 133 13.16 14.57 7.93
N GLY A 134 11.89 14.42 7.57
CA GLY A 134 11.29 14.97 6.36
C GLY A 134 10.92 16.46 6.45
N ARG A 135 11.04 17.11 7.61
CA ARG A 135 10.55 18.49 7.88
C ARG A 135 9.03 18.67 7.75
N ASP A 136 8.25 17.62 8.03
CA ASP A 136 6.78 17.65 8.06
C ASP A 136 6.20 17.58 9.49
N ALA A 137 7.06 17.50 10.48
CA ALA A 137 6.70 17.37 11.88
C ALA A 137 7.71 18.10 12.75
N ASP A 138 7.22 18.65 13.87
CA ASP A 138 8.01 19.41 14.82
C ASP A 138 8.08 18.63 16.15
N ALA A 139 9.24 18.60 16.78
CA ALA A 139 9.40 17.92 18.06
C ALA A 139 9.44 18.96 19.19
N TRP A 140 8.66 18.77 20.27
CA TRP A 140 8.52 19.77 21.34
C TRP A 140 8.72 19.18 22.74
N GLY A 141 9.72 19.67 23.47
CA GLY A 141 9.91 19.35 24.89
C GLY A 141 8.84 20.01 25.77
N VAL A 142 8.28 19.24 26.72
CA VAL A 142 7.36 19.74 27.76
C VAL A 142 7.95 19.46 29.15
N ARG A 143 7.67 20.32 30.14
CA ARG A 143 8.12 20.07 31.53
C ARG A 143 7.41 18.81 32.06
N GLY A 144 8.20 17.79 32.44
CA GLY A 144 7.69 16.56 33.07
C GLY A 144 7.43 15.39 32.11
N GLY A 145 7.80 15.50 30.84
CA GLY A 145 7.68 14.39 29.89
C GLY A 145 8.03 14.83 28.47
N LEU A 146 8.14 13.87 27.57
CA LEU A 146 8.47 14.14 26.19
C LEU A 146 7.21 14.15 25.33
N LYS A 147 7.06 15.15 24.45
CA LYS A 147 5.97 15.16 23.47
C LYS A 147 6.50 15.32 22.04
N LEU A 148 6.11 14.42 21.15
CA LEU A 148 6.37 14.52 19.71
C LEU A 148 5.05 14.86 19.03
N PHE A 149 4.97 15.93 18.24
CA PHE A 149 3.74 16.29 17.55
C PHE A 149 3.98 16.47 16.06
N THR A 150 3.24 15.77 15.22
CA THR A 150 3.24 16.14 13.81
C THR A 150 2.40 17.40 13.61
N ARG A 151 2.97 18.40 12.93
CA ARG A 151 2.22 19.59 12.48
C ARG A 151 2.48 19.82 10.99
N PRO A 152 2.07 18.88 10.13
CA PRO A 152 2.12 19.10 8.70
C PRO A 152 1.38 20.38 8.33
N SER A 153 1.83 21.07 7.27
CA SER A 153 1.08 22.20 6.74
C SER A 153 -0.31 21.74 6.33
N LEU A 154 -1.31 22.63 6.44
CA LEU A 154 -2.67 22.30 6.03
C LEU A 154 -2.71 21.75 4.59
N ARG A 155 -1.97 22.40 3.69
CA ARG A 155 -1.83 22.01 2.29
C ARG A 155 -1.28 20.59 2.13
N SER A 156 -0.25 20.23 2.89
CA SER A 156 0.30 18.86 2.91
C SER A 156 -0.72 17.84 3.39
N MET A 157 -1.46 18.16 4.46
CA MET A 157 -2.53 17.27 4.95
C MET A 157 -3.62 17.06 3.89
N GLN A 158 -4.07 18.13 3.22
CA GLN A 158 -5.09 18.05 2.18
C GLN A 158 -4.62 17.21 1.00
N TYR A 159 -3.34 17.35 0.60
CA TYR A 159 -2.77 16.54 -0.47
C TYR A 159 -2.64 15.06 -0.10
N ARG A 160 -2.15 14.74 1.11
CA ARG A 160 -2.09 13.35 1.61
C ARG A 160 -3.47 12.72 1.69
N LEU A 161 -4.44 13.50 2.11
CA LEU A 161 -5.83 13.08 2.18
C LEU A 161 -6.38 12.77 0.77
N LEU A 162 -6.12 13.64 -0.21
CA LEU A 162 -6.46 13.40 -1.61
C LEU A 162 -5.81 12.12 -2.16
N GLU A 163 -4.51 11.93 -1.91
CA GLU A 163 -3.79 10.72 -2.32
C GLU A 163 -4.42 9.46 -1.74
N ALA A 164 -4.92 9.52 -0.50
CA ALA A 164 -5.64 8.40 0.09
C ALA A 164 -6.91 8.05 -0.71
N LEU A 165 -7.69 9.02 -1.20
CA LEU A 165 -8.85 8.72 -2.08
C LEU A 165 -8.42 8.12 -3.40
N VAL A 166 -7.47 8.77 -4.08
CA VAL A 166 -7.05 8.37 -5.43
C VAL A 166 -6.44 6.96 -5.42
N VAL A 167 -5.79 6.58 -4.31
CA VAL A 167 -5.24 5.22 -4.13
C VAL A 167 -6.31 4.23 -3.64
N GLN A 168 -7.29 4.66 -2.84
CA GLN A 168 -8.34 3.78 -2.31
C GLN A 168 -9.32 3.29 -3.40
N ASP A 169 -9.48 4.05 -4.48
CA ASP A 169 -10.40 3.72 -5.59
C ASP A 169 -9.91 2.55 -6.48
N LEU A 170 -8.78 1.91 -6.14
CA LEU A 170 -8.05 1.02 -7.05
C LEU A 170 -8.29 -0.48 -6.92
N ASP A 171 -9.16 -1.02 -6.07
CA ASP A 171 -9.45 -2.48 -6.20
C ASP A 171 -10.79 -2.97 -5.61
N PRO A 172 -11.93 -2.84 -6.34
CA PRO A 172 -13.16 -3.55 -6.01
C PRO A 172 -13.01 -5.09 -6.03
N PHE A 173 -11.88 -5.62 -6.54
CA PHE A 173 -11.56 -7.04 -6.62
C PHE A 173 -10.50 -7.49 -5.60
N THR A 174 -10.30 -6.74 -4.51
CA THR A 174 -9.50 -7.27 -3.39
C THR A 174 -10.08 -8.62 -2.90
N PRO A 175 -9.26 -9.59 -2.44
CA PRO A 175 -9.76 -10.84 -1.86
C PRO A 175 -10.59 -10.68 -0.57
N ILE A 176 -10.80 -9.44 -0.11
CA ILE A 176 -11.43 -9.09 1.17
C ILE A 176 -12.93 -9.43 1.19
N PRO A 177 -13.77 -9.08 0.18
CA PRO A 177 -15.16 -9.51 0.15
C PRO A 177 -15.28 -11.04 0.06
N ILE A 178 -14.38 -11.70 -0.68
CA ILE A 178 -14.30 -13.17 -0.73
C ILE A 178 -14.04 -13.75 0.67
N LEU A 179 -13.07 -13.19 1.41
CA LEU A 179 -12.80 -13.57 2.80
C LEU A 179 -14.00 -13.29 3.71
N ALA A 180 -14.59 -12.10 3.65
CA ALA A 180 -15.74 -11.72 4.46
C ALA A 180 -16.91 -12.68 4.24
N SER A 181 -17.17 -13.07 3.00
CA SER A 181 -18.20 -14.05 2.67
C SER A 181 -18.00 -15.36 3.45
N SER A 182 -16.76 -15.85 3.56
CA SER A 182 -16.42 -17.09 4.25
C SER A 182 -16.73 -17.10 5.74
N PHE A 183 -16.86 -15.93 6.37
CA PHE A 183 -17.31 -15.81 7.77
C PHE A 183 -18.83 -15.77 7.90
N LEU A 184 -19.55 -15.30 6.88
CA LEU A 184 -21.02 -15.18 6.89
C LEU A 184 -21.76 -16.41 6.35
N GLY A 185 -21.08 -17.27 5.59
CA GLY A 185 -21.70 -18.47 5.03
C GLY A 185 -22.68 -18.14 3.90
N ASP A 186 -23.78 -18.89 3.82
CA ASP A 186 -24.88 -18.72 2.85
C ASP A 186 -25.63 -17.38 2.94
N LYS A 187 -25.29 -16.53 3.91
CA LYS A 187 -25.96 -15.24 4.14
C LYS A 187 -25.31 -14.06 3.40
N PHE A 188 -24.22 -14.29 2.66
CA PHE A 188 -23.50 -13.22 1.97
C PHE A 188 -24.23 -12.77 0.70
N THR A 189 -24.56 -11.49 0.62
CA THR A 189 -25.08 -10.81 -0.57
C THR A 189 -24.26 -9.54 -0.74
N PHE A 190 -23.75 -9.25 -1.93
CA PHE A 190 -23.06 -7.99 -2.21
C PHE A 190 -24.02 -6.80 -2.15
N PRO A 191 -23.51 -5.56 -2.02
CA PRO A 191 -24.35 -4.35 -1.99
C PRO A 191 -25.20 -4.16 -3.25
N ASP A 192 -24.71 -4.63 -4.41
CA ASP A 192 -25.43 -4.61 -5.69
C ASP A 192 -26.55 -5.68 -5.78
N GLY A 193 -26.77 -6.46 -4.71
CA GLY A 193 -27.74 -7.53 -4.65
C GLY A 193 -27.27 -8.86 -5.24
N SER A 194 -26.08 -8.92 -5.86
CA SER A 194 -25.50 -10.16 -6.36
C SER A 194 -25.12 -11.08 -5.18
N ARG A 195 -25.20 -12.40 -5.38
CA ARG A 195 -24.82 -13.38 -4.35
C ARG A 195 -23.53 -14.06 -4.75
N LEU A 196 -22.56 -14.05 -3.85
CA LEU A 196 -21.46 -14.99 -3.93
C LEU A 196 -22.00 -16.34 -3.43
N GLU A 197 -22.38 -17.22 -4.35
CA GLU A 197 -22.67 -18.60 -3.97
C GLU A 197 -21.38 -19.19 -3.41
N GLN A 198 -21.33 -19.41 -2.09
CA GLN A 198 -20.31 -20.27 -1.52
C GLN A 198 -20.49 -21.65 -2.13
N GLY A 199 -19.66 -21.95 -3.12
CA GLY A 199 -19.83 -23.10 -3.99
C GLY A 199 -19.94 -24.40 -3.20
N ALA A 200 -20.52 -25.43 -3.81
CA ALA A 200 -20.66 -26.76 -3.23
C ALA A 200 -19.33 -27.28 -2.61
N ALA A 201 -18.18 -26.86 -3.13
CA ALA A 201 -16.85 -27.13 -2.58
C ALA A 201 -16.65 -26.61 -1.14
N PHE A 202 -17.08 -25.39 -0.81
CA PHE A 202 -16.96 -24.84 0.55
C PHE A 202 -17.74 -25.70 1.55
N LYS A 203 -19.01 -25.97 1.26
CA LYS A 203 -19.88 -26.80 2.11
C LYS A 203 -19.33 -28.22 2.25
N ALA A 204 -18.85 -28.80 1.15
CA ALA A 204 -18.24 -30.12 1.15
C ALA A 204 -16.93 -30.16 1.96
N ALA A 205 -16.12 -29.09 1.92
CA ALA A 205 -14.90 -28.94 2.71
C ALA A 205 -15.23 -28.95 4.20
N VAL A 206 -16.10 -28.06 4.67
CA VAL A 206 -16.52 -27.98 6.08
C VAL A 206 -17.16 -29.29 6.55
N LYS A 207 -18.03 -29.91 5.72
CA LYS A 207 -18.66 -31.20 6.04
C LYS A 207 -17.63 -32.31 6.26
N SER A 208 -16.53 -32.30 5.50
CA SER A 208 -15.48 -33.33 5.56
C SER A 208 -14.51 -33.20 6.73
N VAL A 209 -14.57 -32.10 7.48
CA VAL A 209 -13.75 -31.88 8.67
C VAL A 209 -14.09 -32.90 9.77
N LYS A 210 -13.05 -33.46 10.38
CA LYS A 210 -13.10 -34.39 11.52
C LYS A 210 -12.23 -33.88 12.66
N LEU A 211 -12.64 -34.14 13.90
CA LEU A 211 -11.77 -33.97 15.07
C LEU A 211 -10.90 -35.22 15.27
N ARG A 212 -9.58 -35.05 15.33
CA ARG A 212 -8.61 -36.12 15.61
C ARG A 212 -7.59 -35.61 16.61
N ASN A 213 -7.45 -36.28 17.76
CA ASN A 213 -6.50 -35.91 18.82
C ASN A 213 -6.62 -34.43 19.25
N GLY A 214 -7.85 -33.93 19.38
CA GLY A 214 -8.12 -32.53 19.73
C GLY A 214 -7.82 -31.52 18.62
N LYS A 215 -7.47 -31.97 17.41
CA LYS A 215 -7.15 -31.13 16.26
C LYS A 215 -8.12 -31.35 15.10
N ILE A 216 -8.36 -30.28 14.36
CA ILE A 216 -9.11 -30.29 13.11
C ILE A 216 -8.30 -30.99 12.02
N SER A 217 -8.87 -32.05 11.45
CA SER A 217 -8.32 -32.80 10.33
C SER A 217 -9.25 -32.71 9.13
N TYR A 218 -8.69 -32.36 7.98
CA TYR A 218 -9.42 -32.28 6.72
C TYR A 218 -8.54 -32.79 5.56
N PRO A 219 -9.13 -33.43 4.53
CA PRO A 219 -8.39 -33.95 3.39
C PRO A 219 -8.02 -32.84 2.40
N PHE A 220 -6.86 -32.97 1.76
CA PHE A 220 -6.52 -32.21 0.57
C PHE A 220 -7.29 -32.79 -0.63
N VAL A 221 -8.37 -32.13 -1.03
CA VAL A 221 -9.18 -32.53 -2.19
C VAL A 221 -8.98 -31.50 -3.29
N LEU A 222 -8.17 -31.85 -4.29
CA LEU A 222 -7.71 -30.92 -5.33
C LEU A 222 -8.86 -30.15 -5.99
N GLN A 223 -9.94 -30.84 -6.36
CA GLN A 223 -11.08 -30.21 -7.03
C GLN A 223 -11.70 -29.07 -6.19
N ARG A 224 -11.84 -29.27 -4.88
CA ARG A 224 -12.44 -28.25 -4.00
C ARG A 224 -11.57 -27.00 -3.87
N ILE A 225 -10.26 -27.18 -3.99
CA ILE A 225 -9.30 -26.08 -3.88
C ILE A 225 -9.21 -25.36 -5.22
N ARG A 226 -9.41 -26.04 -6.34
CA ARG A 226 -9.51 -25.40 -7.67
C ARG A 226 -10.70 -24.45 -7.76
N ASP A 227 -11.84 -24.83 -7.20
CA ASP A 227 -13.00 -23.92 -7.15
C ASP A 227 -12.68 -22.63 -6.36
N LEU A 228 -11.84 -22.70 -5.32
CA LEU A 228 -11.36 -21.51 -4.60
C LEU A 228 -10.25 -20.76 -5.34
N PHE A 229 -9.46 -21.46 -6.15
CA PHE A 229 -8.42 -20.86 -7.00
C PHE A 229 -9.04 -19.93 -8.03
N ASP A 230 -10.11 -20.35 -8.68
CA ASP A 230 -10.80 -19.51 -9.67
C ASP A 230 -11.34 -18.21 -9.05
N MET A 231 -11.78 -18.24 -7.79
CA MET A 231 -12.18 -17.04 -7.05
C MET A 231 -11.02 -16.10 -6.76
N HIS A 232 -9.81 -16.63 -6.56
CA HIS A 232 -8.60 -15.85 -6.28
C HIS A 232 -7.81 -15.49 -7.54
N LEU A 233 -8.23 -15.95 -8.70
CA LEU A 233 -7.60 -15.68 -9.98
C LEU A 233 -8.16 -14.39 -10.58
N TYR A 234 -7.70 -13.25 -10.08
CA TYR A 234 -8.07 -11.92 -10.59
C TYR A 234 -6.93 -11.28 -11.39
N ASP A 235 -7.28 -10.35 -12.29
CA ASP A 235 -6.31 -9.47 -12.95
C ASP A 235 -6.22 -8.17 -12.15
N PRO A 236 -5.11 -7.92 -11.44
CA PRO A 236 -4.99 -6.77 -10.57
C PRO A 236 -4.80 -5.43 -11.30
N GLN A 237 -4.67 -5.41 -12.64
CA GLN A 237 -4.42 -4.23 -13.50
C GLN A 237 -3.17 -3.38 -13.17
N ILE A 238 -2.51 -3.62 -12.04
CA ILE A 238 -1.34 -2.88 -11.54
C ILE A 238 -0.01 -3.51 -11.98
N VAL A 239 0.02 -4.72 -12.53
CA VAL A 239 1.27 -5.34 -13.03
C VAL A 239 1.13 -5.54 -14.54
N PRO A 240 2.00 -4.95 -15.37
CA PRO A 240 1.99 -5.14 -16.82
C PRO A 240 2.15 -6.63 -17.17
N GLN A 241 1.51 -7.08 -18.23
CA GLN A 241 1.53 -8.50 -18.62
C GLN A 241 2.93 -8.97 -19.02
N GLU A 242 3.75 -8.04 -19.51
CA GLU A 242 5.14 -8.24 -19.93
C GLU A 242 6.12 -8.23 -18.75
N TRP A 243 5.65 -7.90 -17.55
CA TRP A 243 6.49 -7.81 -16.37
C TRP A 243 7.02 -9.19 -15.95
N VAL A 244 8.34 -9.28 -15.72
CA VAL A 244 9.02 -10.50 -15.27
C VAL A 244 9.61 -10.28 -13.90
N PHE A 245 9.13 -11.06 -12.92
CA PHE A 245 9.68 -11.12 -11.58
C PHE A 245 10.88 -12.07 -11.51
N PRO A 246 11.73 -11.97 -10.46
CA PRO A 246 12.84 -12.89 -10.25
C PRO A 246 12.46 -14.38 -10.18
N TRP A 247 11.18 -14.70 -9.91
CA TRP A 247 10.67 -16.07 -9.80
C TRP A 247 9.84 -16.53 -11.02
N GLY A 248 9.45 -15.64 -11.93
CA GLY A 248 8.61 -15.97 -13.08
C GLY A 248 7.94 -14.75 -13.71
N ASP A 249 7.30 -14.97 -14.85
CA ASP A 249 6.50 -13.96 -15.54
C ASP A 249 5.20 -13.60 -14.77
N TYR A 250 4.45 -12.65 -15.34
CA TYR A 250 3.18 -12.19 -14.81
C TYR A 250 2.15 -13.32 -14.64
N ASP A 251 1.89 -14.14 -15.66
CA ASP A 251 0.87 -15.19 -15.59
C ASP A 251 1.25 -16.28 -14.56
N PHE A 252 2.52 -16.68 -14.52
CA PHE A 252 3.03 -17.58 -13.50
C PHE A 252 2.81 -17.00 -12.10
N SER A 253 3.15 -15.73 -11.89
CA SER A 253 3.04 -15.08 -10.57
C SER A 253 1.57 -14.98 -10.12
N ARG A 254 0.68 -14.54 -11.02
CA ARG A 254 -0.76 -14.46 -10.78
C ARG A 254 -1.33 -15.81 -10.37
N ARG A 255 -1.02 -16.87 -11.12
CA ARG A 255 -1.46 -18.24 -10.80
C ARG A 255 -0.83 -18.78 -9.52
N PHE A 256 0.45 -18.48 -9.26
CA PHE A 256 1.14 -18.90 -8.05
C PHE A 256 0.45 -18.32 -6.81
N PHE A 257 0.20 -17.00 -6.78
CA PHE A 257 -0.45 -16.35 -5.65
C PHE A 257 -1.92 -16.76 -5.52
N ALA A 258 -2.66 -16.92 -6.62
CA ALA A 258 -4.01 -17.48 -6.56
C ALA A 258 -4.02 -18.91 -5.98
N GLY A 259 -3.05 -19.75 -6.35
CA GLY A 259 -2.87 -21.09 -5.80
C GLY A 259 -2.55 -21.08 -4.32
N LEU A 260 -1.64 -20.21 -3.88
CA LEU A 260 -1.32 -20.02 -2.46
C LEU A 260 -2.53 -19.51 -1.66
N SER A 261 -3.25 -18.52 -2.17
CA SER A 261 -4.46 -17.98 -1.56
C SER A 261 -5.56 -19.03 -1.46
N ALA A 262 -5.76 -19.88 -2.47
CA ALA A 262 -6.73 -20.97 -2.42
C ALA A 262 -6.38 -22.02 -1.35
N LEU A 263 -5.10 -22.36 -1.19
CA LEU A 263 -4.64 -23.24 -0.11
C LEU A 263 -4.89 -22.65 1.27
N CYS A 264 -4.54 -21.37 1.44
CA CYS A 264 -4.78 -20.62 2.67
C CYS A 264 -6.28 -20.55 2.98
N HIS A 265 -7.09 -20.27 1.96
CA HIS A 265 -8.53 -20.10 2.09
C HIS A 265 -9.19 -21.42 2.52
N MET A 266 -8.84 -22.53 1.87
CA MET A 266 -9.30 -23.87 2.25
C MET A 266 -8.93 -24.20 3.70
N HIS A 267 -7.67 -23.95 4.09
CA HIS A 267 -7.20 -24.21 5.45
C HIS A 267 -7.99 -23.39 6.48
N MET A 268 -8.10 -22.08 6.27
CA MET A 268 -8.83 -21.18 7.17
C MET A 268 -10.28 -21.63 7.35
N VAL A 269 -10.99 -21.91 6.26
CA VAL A 269 -12.40 -22.34 6.29
C VAL A 269 -12.55 -23.65 7.07
N CYS A 270 -11.69 -24.64 6.78
CA CYS A 270 -11.75 -25.92 7.47
C CYS A 270 -11.45 -25.79 8.96
N VAL A 271 -10.46 -25.00 9.35
CA VAL A 271 -10.07 -24.81 10.75
C VAL A 271 -11.13 -24.02 11.51
N TYR A 272 -11.53 -22.86 11.01
CA TYR A 272 -12.51 -21.98 11.66
C TYR A 272 -13.87 -22.67 11.83
N HIS A 273 -14.48 -23.13 10.73
CA HIS A 273 -15.79 -23.78 10.79
C HIS A 273 -15.74 -25.17 11.42
N GLY A 274 -14.61 -25.88 11.27
CA GLY A 274 -14.36 -27.13 11.97
C GLY A 274 -14.34 -26.96 13.48
N ALA A 275 -13.65 -25.92 13.97
CA ALA A 275 -13.60 -25.58 15.38
C ALA A 275 -14.99 -25.24 15.94
N LEU A 276 -15.77 -24.43 15.22
CA LEU A 276 -17.16 -24.12 15.59
C LEU A 276 -18.02 -25.39 15.64
N LYS A 277 -17.96 -26.22 14.60
CA LYS A 277 -18.70 -27.49 14.50
C LYS A 277 -18.40 -28.45 15.67
N HIS A 278 -17.16 -28.47 16.14
CA HIS A 278 -16.70 -29.37 17.20
C HIS A 278 -16.60 -28.70 18.58
N GLY A 279 -17.02 -27.44 18.73
CA GLY A 279 -16.98 -26.72 19.99
C GLY A 279 -15.56 -26.50 20.55
N LEU A 280 -14.55 -26.38 19.69
CA LEU A 280 -13.18 -26.12 20.13
C LEU A 280 -13.04 -24.68 20.62
N GLN A 281 -12.60 -24.52 21.87
CA GLN A 281 -12.32 -23.20 22.43
C GLN A 281 -11.23 -22.47 21.63
N GLY A 282 -11.45 -21.18 21.39
CA GLY A 282 -10.52 -20.32 20.67
C GLY A 282 -10.39 -20.62 19.17
N GLY A 283 -11.39 -21.26 18.54
CA GLY A 283 -11.50 -21.28 17.07
C GLY A 283 -10.47 -22.13 16.33
N GLY A 284 -9.83 -23.10 17.00
CA GLY A 284 -8.81 -23.94 16.38
C GLY A 284 -7.45 -23.24 16.21
N LEU A 285 -7.18 -22.24 17.05
CA LEU A 285 -5.99 -21.37 17.01
C LEU A 285 -4.64 -22.10 16.81
N ASP A 286 -4.45 -23.25 17.45
CA ASP A 286 -3.22 -24.06 17.33
C ASP A 286 -2.94 -24.53 15.88
N GLN A 287 -3.93 -24.33 15.01
CA GLN A 287 -3.91 -24.63 13.59
C GLN A 287 -4.36 -23.43 12.76
N ALA A 288 -4.31 -22.21 13.30
CA ALA A 288 -4.65 -21.00 12.53
C ALA A 288 -3.65 -20.75 11.40
N CYS A 289 -2.39 -21.15 11.60
CA CYS A 289 -1.34 -21.09 10.58
C CYS A 289 -1.24 -22.40 9.79
N LEU A 290 -0.94 -22.29 8.49
CA LEU A 290 -0.67 -23.43 7.64
C LEU A 290 0.82 -23.76 7.69
N ILE A 291 1.16 -24.93 8.25
CA ILE A 291 2.54 -25.43 8.33
C ILE A 291 2.67 -26.67 7.45
N LEU A 292 3.61 -26.64 6.51
CA LEU A 292 3.95 -27.75 5.62
C LEU A 292 5.45 -27.73 5.32
N LYS A 293 5.98 -28.83 4.80
CA LYS A 293 7.32 -28.83 4.22
C LYS A 293 7.36 -28.01 2.93
N ARG A 294 8.51 -27.40 2.62
CA ARG A 294 8.75 -26.67 1.36
C ARG A 294 8.29 -27.46 0.12
N GLY A 295 8.69 -28.72 0.01
CA GLY A 295 8.29 -29.59 -1.11
C GLY A 295 6.78 -29.88 -1.18
N ASP A 296 6.10 -29.91 -0.03
CA ASP A 296 4.65 -30.10 0.02
C ASP A 296 3.91 -28.83 -0.44
N PHE A 297 4.40 -27.64 -0.08
CA PHE A 297 3.89 -26.39 -0.64
C PHE A 297 4.06 -26.37 -2.16
N ALA A 298 5.26 -26.68 -2.67
CA ALA A 298 5.53 -26.68 -4.10
C ALA A 298 4.59 -27.61 -4.86
N LYS A 299 4.45 -28.85 -4.37
CA LYS A 299 3.56 -29.85 -4.97
C LYS A 299 2.10 -29.40 -4.97
N ARG A 300 1.61 -28.83 -3.87
CA ARG A 300 0.20 -28.43 -3.72
C ARG A 300 -0.13 -27.20 -4.55
N ILE A 301 0.71 -26.16 -4.51
CA ILE A 301 0.51 -24.94 -5.31
C ILE A 301 0.57 -25.29 -6.79
N SER A 302 1.58 -26.05 -7.23
CA SER A 302 1.71 -26.53 -8.61
C SER A 302 0.46 -27.29 -9.07
N ALA A 303 -0.06 -28.22 -8.26
CA ALA A 303 -1.26 -28.99 -8.62
C ALA A 303 -2.53 -28.14 -8.72
N VAL A 304 -2.70 -27.19 -7.81
CA VAL A 304 -3.86 -26.27 -7.77
C VAL A 304 -3.82 -25.31 -8.95
N ALA A 305 -2.71 -24.60 -9.12
CA ALA A 305 -2.55 -23.53 -10.11
C ALA A 305 -2.21 -24.01 -11.52
N GLY A 306 -1.87 -25.30 -11.68
CA GLY A 306 -1.49 -25.87 -12.98
C GLY A 306 -0.17 -25.33 -13.53
N ILE A 307 0.78 -24.99 -12.65
CA ILE A 307 2.09 -24.40 -13.00
C ILE A 307 3.24 -25.39 -12.71
N PRO A 308 4.41 -25.29 -13.36
CA PRO A 308 5.52 -26.23 -13.19
C PRO A 308 6.03 -26.32 -11.75
N SER A 309 6.26 -27.54 -11.25
CA SER A 309 6.68 -27.77 -9.86
C SER A 309 8.09 -27.26 -9.54
N ASP A 310 9.01 -27.29 -10.51
CA ASP A 310 10.37 -26.77 -10.37
C ASP A 310 10.35 -25.24 -10.25
N GLN A 311 9.56 -24.57 -11.08
CA GLN A 311 9.37 -23.13 -11.03
C GLN A 311 8.65 -22.70 -9.75
N THR A 312 7.64 -23.47 -9.33
CA THR A 312 6.96 -23.27 -8.03
C THR A 312 7.93 -23.37 -6.85
N SER A 313 8.86 -24.32 -6.90
CA SER A 313 9.87 -24.50 -5.84
C SER A 313 10.82 -23.29 -5.75
N ARG A 314 11.28 -22.78 -6.90
CA ARG A 314 12.10 -21.56 -6.98
C ARG A 314 11.34 -20.33 -6.48
N ALA A 315 10.06 -20.21 -6.83
CA ALA A 315 9.22 -19.13 -6.34
C ALA A 315 9.06 -19.16 -4.82
N ILE A 316 8.81 -20.33 -4.22
CA ILE A 316 8.75 -20.48 -2.76
C ILE A 316 10.08 -20.07 -2.12
N GLU A 317 11.22 -20.43 -2.71
CA GLU A 317 12.54 -20.04 -2.18
C GLU A 317 12.74 -18.53 -2.16
N MET A 318 12.45 -17.85 -3.28
CA MET A 318 12.56 -16.39 -3.41
C MET A 318 11.58 -15.65 -2.49
N LEU A 319 10.39 -16.23 -2.29
CA LEU A 319 9.34 -15.71 -1.43
C LEU A 319 9.44 -16.20 0.03
N THR A 320 10.52 -16.91 0.38
CA THR A 320 10.82 -17.28 1.76
C THR A 320 11.35 -16.07 2.53
N TYR A 321 10.79 -15.82 3.70
CA TYR A 321 11.12 -14.69 4.56
C TYR A 321 12.63 -14.66 4.87
N GLY A 322 13.27 -13.56 4.50
CA GLY A 322 14.71 -13.35 4.67
C GLY A 322 15.56 -13.68 3.43
N THR A 323 14.99 -14.32 2.41
CA THR A 323 15.74 -14.60 1.17
C THR A 323 16.02 -13.30 0.43
N LEU A 324 17.31 -12.94 0.28
CA LEU A 324 17.82 -11.75 -0.42
C LEU A 324 17.34 -10.37 0.11
N ALA A 325 16.43 -10.33 1.07
CA ALA A 325 15.89 -9.10 1.65
C ALA A 325 16.63 -8.73 2.94
N LYS A 326 17.21 -7.51 2.99
CA LYS A 326 17.89 -7.00 4.19
C LYS A 326 16.94 -6.73 5.36
N THR A 327 15.73 -6.28 5.03
CA THR A 327 14.65 -6.01 6.00
C THR A 327 13.44 -6.84 5.58
N PRO A 328 13.39 -8.13 5.96
CA PRO A 328 12.34 -9.03 5.53
C PRO A 328 10.98 -8.60 6.09
N ASP A 329 9.94 -8.95 5.34
CA ASP A 329 8.56 -8.55 5.60
C ASP A 329 7.65 -9.71 5.18
N LEU A 330 6.80 -10.16 6.10
CA LEU A 330 5.91 -11.29 5.87
C LEU A 330 4.87 -11.00 4.76
N ALA A 331 4.52 -9.72 4.54
CA ALA A 331 3.62 -9.33 3.46
C ALA A 331 4.25 -9.46 2.08
N LEU A 332 5.58 -9.36 2.01
CA LEU A 332 6.35 -9.51 0.78
C LEU A 332 6.82 -10.95 0.57
N GLN A 333 7.14 -11.66 1.65
CA GLN A 333 7.69 -13.01 1.65
C GLN A 333 6.85 -13.91 2.58
N PRO A 334 5.72 -14.48 2.09
CA PRO A 334 4.71 -15.12 2.94
C PRO A 334 5.14 -16.46 3.55
N PHE A 335 6.26 -17.04 3.12
CA PHE A 335 6.75 -18.31 3.66
C PHE A 335 7.77 -18.05 4.78
N LEU A 336 7.33 -18.15 6.03
CA LEU A 336 8.19 -17.96 7.19
C LEU A 336 8.88 -19.28 7.56
N PRO A 337 10.22 -19.36 7.55
CA PRO A 337 10.91 -20.59 7.91
C PRO A 337 10.78 -20.88 9.41
N LEU A 338 10.44 -22.12 9.71
CA LEU A 338 10.48 -22.70 11.05
C LEU A 338 11.66 -23.69 11.12
N ALA A 339 11.53 -24.83 11.81
CA ALA A 339 12.61 -25.81 11.94
C ALA A 339 12.71 -26.76 10.73
N GLY A 340 13.93 -27.03 10.28
CA GLY A 340 14.19 -27.94 9.15
C GLY A 340 13.61 -27.43 7.84
N GLU A 341 12.84 -28.27 7.14
CA GLU A 341 12.19 -27.94 5.86
C GLU A 341 10.78 -27.36 6.03
N GLU A 342 10.34 -27.09 7.26
CA GLU A 342 9.00 -26.58 7.55
C GLU A 342 8.90 -25.08 7.31
N LEU A 343 7.85 -24.71 6.59
CA LEU A 343 7.47 -23.33 6.35
C LEU A 343 6.11 -23.08 6.99
N LEU A 344 5.94 -21.91 7.56
CA LEU A 344 4.69 -21.38 8.06
C LEU A 344 4.16 -20.35 7.06
N VAL A 345 2.88 -20.47 6.70
CA VAL A 345 2.13 -19.44 5.98
C VAL A 345 0.96 -19.00 6.85
N ALA A 346 0.80 -17.69 6.98
CA ALA A 346 -0.28 -17.02 7.71
C ALA A 346 -1.49 -16.83 6.78
N PRO A 347 -2.58 -17.61 6.90
CA PRO A 347 -3.62 -17.67 5.88
C PRO A 347 -4.37 -16.35 5.64
N LEU A 348 -4.91 -15.72 6.69
CA LEU A 348 -5.65 -14.46 6.57
C LEU A 348 -4.74 -13.32 6.15
N HIS A 349 -3.52 -13.28 6.70
CA HIS A 349 -2.50 -12.32 6.32
C HIS A 349 -2.16 -12.45 4.82
N THR A 350 -1.97 -13.67 4.32
CA THR A 350 -1.64 -13.93 2.91
C THR A 350 -2.78 -13.55 1.98
N ILE A 351 -4.01 -13.99 2.28
CA ILE A 351 -5.16 -13.73 1.40
C ILE A 351 -5.51 -12.23 1.40
N SER A 352 -5.43 -11.55 2.55
CA SER A 352 -5.71 -10.12 2.64
C SER A 352 -4.56 -9.23 2.16
N SER A 353 -3.43 -9.80 1.74
CA SER A 353 -2.28 -9.03 1.21
C SER A 353 -2.47 -8.72 -0.27
N ASN A 354 -2.10 -7.49 -0.68
CA ASN A 354 -2.06 -7.07 -2.07
C ASN A 354 -0.82 -7.68 -2.74
N TRP A 355 -0.91 -8.94 -3.20
CA TRP A 355 0.21 -9.65 -3.84
C TRP A 355 0.84 -8.88 -5.02
N PRO A 356 0.10 -8.19 -5.90
CA PRO A 356 0.68 -7.47 -7.03
C PRO A 356 1.62 -6.36 -6.57
N ARG A 357 1.10 -5.48 -5.69
CA ARG A 357 1.86 -4.37 -5.10
C ARG A 357 3.04 -4.88 -4.27
N ASN A 358 2.84 -5.94 -3.49
CA ASN A 358 3.88 -6.53 -2.66
C ASN A 358 4.98 -7.19 -3.51
N SER A 359 4.62 -7.83 -4.62
CA SER A 359 5.58 -8.42 -5.55
C SER A 359 6.47 -7.37 -6.22
N LEU A 360 5.87 -6.25 -6.65
CA LEU A 360 6.61 -5.11 -7.21
C LEU A 360 7.56 -4.50 -6.18
N THR A 361 7.07 -4.35 -4.93
CA THR A 361 7.87 -3.84 -3.81
C THR A 361 9.04 -4.77 -3.50
N LEU A 362 8.80 -6.09 -3.42
CA LEU A 362 9.85 -7.06 -3.19
C LEU A 362 10.88 -7.02 -4.32
N HIS A 363 10.43 -6.99 -5.57
CA HIS A 363 11.30 -6.90 -6.75
C HIS A 363 12.21 -5.67 -6.67
N ALA A 364 11.67 -4.48 -6.39
CA ALA A 364 12.45 -3.26 -6.22
C ALA A 364 13.50 -3.38 -5.10
N ARG A 365 13.24 -4.17 -4.05
CA ARG A 365 14.16 -4.40 -2.92
C ARG A 365 15.26 -5.41 -3.23
N ILE A 366 14.96 -6.51 -3.93
CA ILE A 366 15.90 -7.64 -4.10
C ILE A 366 16.60 -7.66 -5.47
N ALA A 367 16.06 -6.96 -6.47
CA ALA A 367 16.65 -6.86 -7.80
C ALA A 367 16.35 -5.50 -8.46
N SER A 368 16.71 -4.41 -7.78
CA SER A 368 16.46 -3.02 -8.22
C SER A 368 16.90 -2.75 -9.66
N SER A 369 18.07 -3.22 -10.07
CA SER A 369 18.55 -3.03 -11.45
C SER A 369 17.69 -3.70 -12.52
N ASN A 370 17.00 -4.80 -12.18
CA ASN A 370 16.06 -5.45 -13.10
C ASN A 370 14.70 -4.77 -13.07
N PHE A 371 14.25 -4.33 -11.89
CA PHE A 371 13.06 -3.50 -11.72
C PHE A 371 13.14 -2.21 -12.56
N ASP A 372 14.24 -1.45 -12.43
CA ASP A 372 14.44 -0.17 -13.12
C ASP A 372 14.47 -0.32 -14.65
N ARG A 373 14.93 -1.46 -15.18
CA ARG A 373 14.91 -1.71 -16.64
C ARG A 373 13.49 -1.92 -17.17
N GLN A 374 12.57 -2.36 -16.33
CA GLN A 374 11.20 -2.66 -16.70
C GLN A 374 10.22 -1.53 -16.37
N SER A 375 10.65 -0.48 -15.65
CA SER A 375 9.76 0.60 -15.21
C SER A 375 9.06 1.35 -16.34
N HIS A 376 9.66 1.37 -17.54
CA HIS A 376 9.05 1.94 -18.75
C HIS A 376 7.70 1.30 -19.10
N LEU A 377 7.45 0.04 -18.71
CA LEU A 377 6.17 -0.65 -18.89
C LEU A 377 5.02 0.01 -18.11
N PHE A 378 5.33 0.82 -17.09
CA PHE A 378 4.35 1.64 -16.38
C PHE A 378 4.20 3.04 -16.96
N GLU A 379 5.32 3.63 -17.35
CA GLU A 379 5.36 5.01 -17.83
C GLU A 379 4.67 5.16 -19.19
N LEU A 380 4.85 4.20 -20.11
CA LEU A 380 4.21 4.26 -21.43
C LEU A 380 2.68 4.25 -21.37
N PRO A 381 2.00 3.29 -20.70
CA PRO A 381 0.55 3.34 -20.57
C PRO A 381 0.05 4.59 -19.85
N MET A 382 0.81 5.10 -18.87
CA MET A 382 0.45 6.35 -18.17
C MET A 382 0.47 7.54 -19.15
N ILE A 383 1.50 7.65 -20.00
CA ILE A 383 1.60 8.69 -21.03
C ILE A 383 0.45 8.58 -22.02
N GLU A 384 0.18 7.39 -22.57
CA GLU A 384 -0.92 7.13 -23.51
C GLU A 384 -2.28 7.51 -22.90
N LYS A 385 -2.56 7.04 -21.68
CA LYS A 385 -3.80 7.39 -20.93
C LYS A 385 -3.98 8.89 -20.74
N ILE A 386 -2.88 9.64 -20.58
CA ILE A 386 -2.94 11.10 -20.42
C ILE A 386 -3.18 11.74 -21.78
N THR A 387 -2.40 11.41 -22.82
CA THR A 387 -2.55 11.99 -24.16
C THR A 387 -3.92 11.71 -24.75
N ASP A 388 -4.46 10.51 -24.57
CA ASP A 388 -5.78 10.11 -25.07
C ASP A 388 -6.93 10.85 -24.36
N SER A 389 -6.68 11.40 -23.16
CA SER A 389 -7.65 12.19 -22.40
C SER A 389 -7.63 13.68 -22.71
N VAL A 390 -6.70 14.13 -23.57
CA VAL A 390 -6.57 15.56 -23.89
C VAL A 390 -7.68 15.98 -24.85
N PRO A 391 -8.46 17.03 -24.54
CA PRO A 391 -9.51 17.50 -25.44
C PRO A 391 -8.92 18.10 -26.72
N ASN A 392 -9.64 17.96 -27.84
CA ASN A 392 -9.24 18.42 -29.19
C ASN A 392 -8.86 19.92 -29.31
N ARG A 393 -9.13 20.74 -28.29
CA ARG A 393 -8.70 22.14 -28.26
C ARG A 393 -7.22 22.33 -27.93
N PHE A 394 -6.55 21.27 -27.47
CA PHE A 394 -5.12 21.24 -27.23
C PHE A 394 -4.48 20.15 -28.07
N ASP A 395 -3.30 20.45 -28.62
CA ASP A 395 -2.46 19.39 -29.19
C ASP A 395 -1.71 18.69 -28.06
N SER A 396 -1.61 17.37 -28.13
CA SER A 396 -0.88 16.56 -27.16
C SER A 396 0.17 15.69 -27.84
N PHE A 397 1.34 15.59 -27.22
CA PHE A 397 2.44 14.79 -27.73
C PHE A 397 3.10 14.01 -26.59
N GLY A 398 3.40 12.73 -26.82
CA GLY A 398 4.14 11.88 -25.88
C GLY A 398 5.62 11.72 -26.27
N ASN A 399 6.47 11.52 -25.26
CA ASN A 399 7.89 11.13 -25.40
C ASN A 399 8.71 12.02 -26.35
N ILE A 400 8.62 13.35 -26.15
CA ILE A 400 9.33 14.31 -26.98
C ILE A 400 10.80 14.40 -26.57
N THR A 401 11.69 14.02 -27.48
CA THR A 401 13.14 14.27 -27.34
C THR A 401 13.53 15.58 -28.02
N LEU A 402 14.14 16.49 -27.26
CA LEU A 402 14.81 17.69 -27.75
C LEU A 402 16.32 17.55 -27.59
N LYS A 403 17.06 17.71 -28.69
CA LYS A 403 18.53 17.72 -28.69
C LYS A 403 19.05 19.04 -29.24
N VAL A 404 19.79 19.78 -28.42
CA VAL A 404 20.46 21.02 -28.83
C VAL A 404 21.94 20.96 -28.44
N GLY A 405 22.80 20.99 -29.46
CA GLY A 405 24.23 20.76 -29.30
C GLY A 405 24.52 19.39 -28.69
N ARG A 406 25.19 19.39 -27.53
CA ARG A 406 25.54 18.17 -26.78
C ARG A 406 24.52 17.79 -25.69
N ARG A 407 23.52 18.63 -25.44
CA ARG A 407 22.48 18.37 -24.43
C ARG A 407 21.26 17.72 -25.08
N LYS A 408 20.68 16.76 -24.37
CA LYS A 408 19.44 16.06 -24.72
C LYS A 408 18.54 16.10 -23.50
N GLU A 409 17.29 16.51 -23.69
CA GLU A 409 16.22 16.32 -22.72
C GLU A 409 15.08 15.55 -23.40
N GLU A 410 14.37 14.77 -22.61
CA GLU A 410 13.20 13.98 -22.99
C GLU A 410 12.04 14.47 -22.14
N ILE A 411 10.85 14.65 -22.72
CA ILE A 411 9.68 15.20 -22.04
C ILE A 411 8.53 14.23 -22.23
N ASP A 412 7.95 13.78 -21.13
CA ASP A 412 7.02 12.65 -21.12
C ASP A 412 5.72 13.01 -21.87
N VAL A 413 5.11 14.16 -21.54
CA VAL A 413 3.93 14.71 -22.24
C VAL A 413 4.10 16.21 -22.50
N VAL A 414 3.68 16.67 -23.67
CA VAL A 414 3.63 18.10 -24.04
C VAL A 414 2.23 18.44 -24.49
N LEU A 415 1.61 19.45 -23.87
CA LEU A 415 0.34 20.02 -24.30
C LEU A 415 0.54 21.42 -24.89
N VAL A 416 -0.14 21.72 -25.99
CA VAL A 416 -0.06 23.01 -26.67
C VAL A 416 -1.44 23.63 -26.81
N ASP A 417 -1.57 24.86 -26.29
CA ASP A 417 -2.74 25.72 -26.47
C ASP A 417 -2.35 26.81 -27.48
N HIS A 418 -2.76 26.62 -28.73
CA HIS A 418 -2.45 27.55 -29.82
C HIS A 418 -3.12 28.91 -29.64
N LEU A 419 -4.33 28.95 -29.10
CA LEU A 419 -5.10 30.17 -28.95
C LEU A 419 -4.44 31.12 -27.93
N ASN A 420 -3.98 30.57 -26.81
CA ASN A 420 -3.37 31.33 -25.72
C ASN A 420 -1.84 31.32 -25.75
N LYS A 421 -1.24 30.71 -26.77
CA LYS A 421 0.21 30.54 -26.94
C LYS A 421 0.89 29.95 -25.69
N GLN A 422 0.33 28.87 -25.17
CA GLN A 422 0.88 28.17 -24.00
C GLN A 422 1.40 26.79 -24.37
N ILE A 423 2.51 26.41 -23.74
CA ILE A 423 3.07 25.06 -23.77
C ILE A 423 3.16 24.58 -22.33
N LEU A 424 2.51 23.46 -22.03
CA LEU A 424 2.60 22.79 -20.74
C LEU A 424 3.43 21.51 -20.89
N LEU A 425 4.55 21.45 -20.20
CA LEU A 425 5.44 20.29 -20.15
C LEU A 425 5.06 19.44 -18.94
N CYS A 426 4.72 18.19 -19.16
CA CYS A 426 4.28 17.30 -18.11
C CYS A 426 5.31 16.18 -17.94
N GLU A 427 5.82 16.04 -16.73
CA GLU A 427 6.63 14.89 -16.31
C GLU A 427 5.73 13.86 -15.64
N CYS A 428 5.76 12.62 -16.10
CA CYS A 428 4.94 11.54 -15.57
C CYS A 428 5.71 10.74 -14.54
N LYS A 429 5.08 10.43 -13.41
CA LYS A 429 5.67 9.59 -12.36
C LYS A 429 4.67 8.54 -11.90
N TRP A 430 4.91 7.31 -12.33
CA TRP A 430 4.27 6.16 -11.72
C TRP A 430 5.03 5.73 -10.45
N SER A 431 4.28 5.44 -9.39
CA SER A 431 4.84 5.00 -8.11
C SER A 431 3.99 3.90 -7.48
N ILE A 432 4.67 2.86 -6.99
CA ILE A 432 4.02 1.86 -6.13
C ILE A 432 3.52 2.56 -4.85
N PRO A 433 2.21 2.46 -4.51
CA PRO A 433 1.69 3.00 -3.26
C PRO A 433 2.46 2.47 -2.05
N PRO A 434 2.88 3.31 -1.10
CA PRO A 434 3.69 2.90 0.04
C PRO A 434 2.87 1.99 0.97
N GLY A 435 3.54 0.97 1.51
CA GLY A 435 2.95 0.03 2.47
C GLY A 435 3.40 0.30 3.90
N ASP A 436 4.33 1.25 4.10
CA ASP A 436 4.80 1.65 5.41
C ASP A 436 5.37 3.08 5.43
N PRO A 437 5.53 3.71 6.62
CA PRO A 437 6.03 5.08 6.74
C PRO A 437 7.42 5.35 6.15
N ARG A 438 8.32 4.35 6.11
CA ARG A 438 9.65 4.53 5.51
C ARG A 438 9.56 4.65 4.00
N GLU A 439 8.68 3.87 3.38
CA GLU A 439 8.43 3.97 1.95
C GLU A 439 7.79 5.31 1.57
N VAL A 440 6.92 5.88 2.40
CA VAL A 440 6.38 7.24 2.19
C VAL A 440 7.53 8.25 2.02
N ASN A 441 8.52 8.19 2.91
CA ASN A 441 9.69 9.08 2.86
C ASN A 441 10.55 8.86 1.61
N ASP A 442 10.81 7.61 1.23
CA ASP A 442 11.58 7.30 0.02
C ASP A 442 10.86 7.79 -1.25
N ARG A 443 9.53 7.64 -1.30
CA ARG A 443 8.69 8.15 -2.39
C ARG A 443 8.73 9.67 -2.46
N ARG A 444 8.67 10.36 -1.33
CA ARG A 444 8.80 11.81 -1.27
C ARG A 444 10.14 12.31 -1.81
N LYS A 445 11.25 11.68 -1.42
CA LYS A 445 12.59 12.01 -1.98
C LYS A 445 12.62 11.81 -3.50
N SER A 446 12.04 10.72 -3.99
CA SER A 446 11.92 10.47 -5.44
C SER A 446 11.06 11.52 -6.15
N MET A 447 10.00 12.01 -5.50
CA MET A 447 9.16 13.07 -6.06
C MET A 447 9.90 14.40 -6.19
N ILE A 448 10.64 14.81 -5.15
CA ILE A 448 11.48 16.02 -5.18
C ILE A 448 12.47 15.98 -6.35
N GLN A 449 13.08 14.82 -6.60
CA GLN A 449 13.97 14.64 -7.74
C GLN A 449 13.24 14.81 -9.08
N LYS A 450 12.03 14.30 -9.21
CA LYS A 450 11.22 14.42 -10.44
C LYS A 450 10.76 15.86 -10.68
N VAL A 451 10.39 16.59 -9.63
CA VAL A 451 10.11 18.03 -9.71
C VAL A 451 11.35 18.82 -10.18
N GLY A 452 12.54 18.52 -9.63
CA GLY A 452 13.78 19.11 -10.12
C GLY A 452 14.11 18.78 -11.57
N GLN A 453 13.69 17.61 -12.07
CA GLN A 453 13.80 17.27 -13.50
C GLN A 453 12.84 18.09 -14.35
N ALA A 454 11.57 18.24 -13.94
CA ALA A 454 10.59 19.05 -14.64
C ALA A 454 11.06 20.52 -14.77
N ASP A 455 11.59 21.09 -13.68
CA ASP A 455 12.13 22.45 -13.68
C ASP A 455 13.33 22.60 -14.63
N ARG A 456 14.28 21.66 -14.58
CA ARG A 456 15.43 21.64 -15.50
C ARG A 456 14.99 21.56 -16.96
N LYS A 457 14.00 20.71 -17.28
CA LYS A 457 13.45 20.54 -18.63
C LYS A 457 12.74 21.82 -19.08
N LEU A 458 11.98 22.46 -18.19
CA LEU A 458 11.34 23.75 -18.45
C LEU A 458 12.37 24.83 -18.79
N GLU A 459 13.44 24.96 -18.02
CA GLU A 459 14.52 25.89 -18.33
C GLU A 459 15.17 25.60 -19.67
N PHE A 460 15.42 24.32 -19.97
CA PHE A 460 16.04 23.90 -21.21
C PHE A 460 15.17 24.24 -22.41
N VAL A 461 13.87 23.98 -22.35
CA VAL A 461 12.92 24.33 -23.41
C VAL A 461 12.84 25.85 -23.58
N ARG A 462 12.71 26.63 -22.50
CA ARG A 462 12.66 28.11 -22.57
C ARG A 462 13.90 28.70 -23.24
N LYS A 463 15.09 28.18 -22.91
CA LYS A 463 16.36 28.64 -23.51
C LYS A 463 16.50 28.26 -24.98
N ASN A 464 15.75 27.26 -25.45
CA ASN A 464 15.84 26.71 -26.80
C ASN A 464 14.47 26.69 -27.51
N LEU A 465 13.63 27.69 -27.23
CA LEU A 465 12.22 27.67 -27.63
C LEU A 465 12.03 27.50 -29.14
N ALA A 466 12.79 28.23 -29.97
CA ALA A 466 12.72 28.10 -31.43
C ALA A 466 13.07 26.69 -31.94
N SER A 467 14.02 26.01 -31.29
CA SER A 467 14.35 24.62 -31.65
C SER A 467 13.25 23.66 -31.21
N PHE A 468 12.61 23.95 -30.07
CA PHE A 468 11.50 23.16 -29.56
C PHE A 468 10.24 23.33 -30.41
N THR A 469 9.82 24.55 -30.73
CA THR A 469 8.67 24.86 -31.59
C THR A 469 8.85 24.26 -32.98
N ALA A 470 10.05 24.37 -33.57
CA ALA A 470 10.38 23.71 -34.83
C ALA A 470 10.27 22.17 -34.75
N ARG A 471 10.75 21.56 -33.66
CA ARG A 471 10.65 20.09 -33.44
C ARG A 471 9.20 19.61 -33.35
N MET A 472 8.32 20.47 -32.84
CA MET A 472 6.89 20.24 -32.62
C MET A 472 6.03 20.72 -33.80
N ASN A 473 6.64 21.27 -34.86
CA ASN A 473 5.96 21.87 -36.00
C ASN A 473 4.99 23.01 -35.62
N LEU A 474 5.38 23.86 -34.67
CA LEU A 474 4.63 25.04 -34.23
C LEU A 474 5.07 26.28 -35.00
N HIS A 475 4.11 27.08 -35.47
CA HIS A 475 4.35 28.22 -36.37
C HIS A 475 4.72 29.55 -35.68
N ALA A 476 5.04 29.53 -34.39
CA ALA A 476 5.41 30.73 -33.63
C ALA A 476 6.44 30.42 -32.54
N ASP A 477 7.32 31.38 -32.25
CA ASP A 477 8.39 31.27 -31.25
C ASP A 477 8.08 32.05 -29.96
N ASP A 478 6.85 32.55 -29.80
CA ASP A 478 6.44 33.37 -28.65
C ASP A 478 5.51 32.64 -27.66
N TYR A 479 5.64 31.31 -27.59
CA TYR A 479 4.92 30.51 -26.61
C TYR A 479 5.46 30.68 -25.19
N PHE A 480 4.55 30.71 -24.22
CA PHE A 480 4.89 30.66 -22.81
C PHE A 480 4.93 29.22 -22.33
N CYS A 481 6.09 28.79 -21.83
CA CYS A 481 6.26 27.44 -21.28
C CYS A 481 5.99 27.41 -19.77
N ARG A 482 5.32 26.35 -19.33
CA ARG A 482 5.10 25.96 -17.93
C ARG A 482 5.37 24.47 -17.78
N ALA A 483 5.55 23.99 -16.54
CA ALA A 483 5.75 22.56 -16.31
C ALA A 483 5.08 22.09 -15.02
N LEU A 484 4.67 20.83 -15.00
CA LEU A 484 4.13 20.15 -13.84
C LEU A 484 4.54 18.68 -13.81
N VAL A 485 4.32 18.03 -12.67
CA VAL A 485 4.49 16.58 -12.53
C VAL A 485 3.11 15.94 -12.37
N ILE A 486 2.83 14.91 -13.17
CA ILE A 486 1.62 14.08 -13.08
C ILE A 486 1.98 12.78 -12.37
N THR A 487 1.18 12.35 -11.40
CA THR A 487 1.43 11.14 -10.62
C THR A 487 0.34 10.09 -10.81
N GLU A 488 0.72 8.82 -10.91
CA GLU A 488 -0.20 7.67 -10.85
C GLU A 488 0.29 6.70 -9.77
N GLY A 489 -0.65 6.19 -8.96
CA GLY A 489 -0.34 5.51 -7.70
C GLY A 489 -0.15 6.53 -6.58
N PHE A 490 1.07 6.72 -6.09
CA PHE A 490 1.36 7.63 -4.96
C PHE A 490 2.27 8.80 -5.34
N GLY A 491 1.75 10.02 -5.21
CA GLY A 491 2.45 11.27 -5.46
C GLY A 491 3.30 11.78 -4.30
N GLY A 492 3.15 11.22 -3.10
CA GLY A 492 3.92 11.66 -1.93
C GLY A 492 3.33 12.88 -1.26
N ASP A 493 4.09 13.97 -1.28
CA ASP A 493 3.72 15.23 -0.65
C ASP A 493 3.95 16.37 -1.64
N LEU A 494 3.32 17.50 -1.37
CA LEU A 494 3.60 18.72 -2.11
C LEU A 494 5.06 19.12 -1.89
N THR A 495 5.67 19.64 -2.96
CA THR A 495 7.04 20.14 -2.90
C THR A 495 7.04 21.63 -2.55
N ASP A 496 8.12 22.08 -1.90
CA ASP A 496 8.33 23.50 -1.61
C ASP A 496 8.54 24.34 -2.89
N GLN A 497 8.81 23.70 -4.04
CA GLN A 497 8.91 24.34 -5.34
C GLN A 497 7.51 24.59 -5.92
N GLN A 498 6.83 25.58 -5.35
CA GLN A 498 5.42 25.87 -5.63
C GLN A 498 5.11 26.16 -7.11
N HIS A 499 6.12 26.49 -7.94
CA HIS A 499 5.92 26.78 -9.36
C HIS A 499 5.86 25.54 -10.26
N ILE A 500 6.23 24.35 -9.77
CA ILE A 500 6.07 23.07 -10.45
C ILE A 500 5.10 22.21 -9.64
N PRO A 501 3.79 22.27 -9.92
CA PRO A 501 2.83 21.52 -9.13
C PRO A 501 2.96 20.01 -9.39
N VAL A 502 2.67 19.22 -8.36
CA VAL A 502 2.52 17.76 -8.44
C VAL A 502 1.03 17.45 -8.36
N VAL A 503 0.50 16.74 -9.36
CA VAL A 503 -0.95 16.54 -9.53
C VAL A 503 -1.25 15.07 -9.82
N PRO A 504 -2.17 14.43 -9.07
CA PRO A 504 -2.64 13.10 -9.41
C PRO A 504 -3.27 13.05 -10.81
N ALA A 505 -3.03 11.97 -11.56
CA ALA A 505 -3.53 11.81 -12.92
C ALA A 505 -5.06 11.92 -13.01
N ALA A 506 -5.79 11.40 -12.01
CA ALA A 506 -7.25 11.53 -11.93
C ALA A 506 -7.70 13.00 -11.88
N VAL A 507 -7.04 13.81 -11.04
CA VAL A 507 -7.31 15.24 -10.92
C VAL A 507 -6.94 15.98 -12.20
N PHE A 508 -5.79 15.65 -12.79
CA PHE A 508 -5.33 16.28 -14.02
C PHE A 508 -6.34 16.05 -15.17
N LYS A 509 -6.84 14.83 -15.32
CA LYS A 509 -7.86 14.47 -16.32
C LYS A 509 -9.17 15.20 -16.10
N GLU A 510 -9.66 15.25 -14.86
CA GLU A 510 -10.88 15.99 -14.51
C GLU A 510 -10.75 17.46 -14.89
N ALA A 511 -9.60 18.07 -14.60
CA ALA A 511 -9.34 19.46 -14.93
C ALA A 511 -9.16 19.74 -16.43
N LEU A 512 -8.62 18.79 -17.20
CA LEU A 512 -8.60 18.89 -18.67
C LEU A 512 -10.01 18.88 -19.28
N GLY A 513 -10.96 18.18 -18.64
CA GLY A 513 -12.37 18.14 -19.05
C GLY A 513 -13.09 19.48 -18.91
N GLN A 514 -12.60 20.38 -18.07
CA GLN A 514 -13.20 21.70 -17.82
C GLN A 514 -12.86 22.70 -18.94
N GLU A 515 -13.62 23.77 -19.16
CA GLU A 515 -13.30 24.83 -20.14
C GLU A 515 -12.22 25.84 -19.67
N ILE A 516 -11.02 25.34 -19.38
CA ILE A 516 -9.91 26.09 -18.77
C ILE A 516 -8.69 26.12 -19.72
N THR A 517 -8.03 27.27 -19.87
CA THR A 517 -6.77 27.39 -20.64
C THR A 517 -5.60 26.73 -19.91
N LEU A 518 -4.55 26.31 -20.64
CA LEU A 518 -3.40 25.67 -19.99
C LEU A 518 -2.67 26.60 -18.99
N HIS A 519 -2.65 27.91 -19.27
CA HIS A 519 -2.11 28.90 -18.34
C HIS A 519 -2.89 28.90 -17.02
N LYS A 520 -4.21 28.99 -17.11
CA LYS A 520 -5.09 29.07 -15.94
C LYS A 520 -5.08 27.77 -15.14
N LEU A 521 -5.08 26.64 -15.83
CA LEU A 521 -4.95 25.31 -15.24
C LEU A 521 -3.68 25.21 -14.37
N HIS A 522 -2.55 25.67 -14.90
CA HIS A 522 -1.30 25.69 -14.15
C HIS A 522 -1.39 26.60 -12.91
N GLU A 523 -1.95 27.81 -13.02
CA GLU A 523 -2.15 28.70 -11.85
C GLU A 523 -2.99 28.01 -10.76
N ILE A 524 -4.09 27.37 -11.14
CA ILE A 524 -4.95 26.63 -10.22
C ILE A 524 -4.13 25.56 -9.50
N PHE A 525 -3.37 24.73 -10.21
CA PHE A 525 -2.57 23.67 -9.57
C PHE A 525 -1.46 24.18 -8.66
N THR A 526 -0.92 25.37 -8.92
CA THR A 526 0.03 26.01 -8.00
C THR A 526 -0.62 26.54 -6.71
N SER A 527 -1.95 26.69 -6.70
CA SER A 527 -2.76 27.11 -5.54
C SER A 527 -3.31 25.93 -4.73
N PRO A 528 -3.93 26.16 -3.55
CA PRO A 528 -4.68 25.14 -2.82
C PRO A 528 -6.15 25.01 -3.25
N LEU A 529 -6.61 25.78 -4.25
CA LEU A 529 -8.04 25.89 -4.59
C LEU A 529 -8.70 24.59 -5.05
N TRP A 530 -7.88 23.67 -5.56
CA TRP A 530 -8.29 22.37 -6.08
C TRP A 530 -8.10 21.24 -5.08
N LEU A 531 -7.80 21.51 -3.80
CA LEU A 531 -7.62 20.48 -2.76
C LEU A 531 -8.88 20.33 -1.88
N PRO A 532 -9.06 19.20 -1.17
CA PRO A 532 -10.17 19.02 -0.22
C PRO A 532 -10.18 20.10 0.86
N ARG A 533 -11.34 20.67 1.19
CA ARG A 533 -11.49 21.82 2.09
C ARG A 533 -11.93 21.39 3.50
N PRO A 534 -11.24 21.83 4.56
CA PRO A 534 -11.66 21.59 5.94
C PRO A 534 -13.06 22.16 6.25
N GLY A 535 -13.86 21.40 6.99
CA GLY A 535 -15.25 21.72 7.34
C GLY A 535 -16.25 21.54 6.18
N ILE A 536 -15.79 21.13 5.00
CA ILE A 536 -16.63 20.78 3.85
C ILE A 536 -16.39 19.32 3.46
N ASP A 537 -15.17 19.03 3.02
CA ASP A 537 -14.75 17.71 2.54
C ASP A 537 -14.06 16.88 3.62
N CYS A 538 -13.49 17.54 4.62
CA CYS A 538 -12.69 16.90 5.65
C CYS A 538 -12.71 17.62 6.98
N ASP A 539 -12.40 16.88 8.05
CA ASP A 539 -12.24 17.43 9.40
C ASP A 539 -10.84 17.19 9.92
N VAL A 540 -10.36 18.13 10.75
CA VAL A 540 -9.09 17.97 11.47
C VAL A 540 -9.27 16.91 12.55
N GLN A 541 -8.51 15.84 12.42
CA GLN A 541 -8.48 14.75 13.37
C GLN A 541 -7.12 14.72 14.07
N GLY A 542 -7.13 14.36 15.35
CA GLY A 542 -5.91 14.25 16.12
C GLY A 542 -5.99 13.07 17.08
N GLU A 543 -4.92 12.28 17.12
CA GLU A 543 -4.76 11.22 18.11
C GLU A 543 -3.52 11.50 18.95
N VAL A 544 -3.63 11.23 20.26
CA VAL A 544 -2.51 11.33 21.18
C VAL A 544 -2.28 9.98 21.82
N HIS A 545 -1.10 9.41 21.57
CA HIS A 545 -0.67 8.14 22.11
C HIS A 545 0.35 8.36 23.22
N ARG A 546 0.24 7.60 24.31
CA ARG A 546 1.17 7.67 25.44
C ARG A 546 1.76 6.30 25.70
N PHE A 547 3.08 6.22 25.74
CA PHE A 547 3.79 5.00 26.13
C PHE A 547 5.12 5.35 26.81
N ALA A 548 5.38 4.71 27.95
CA ALA A 548 6.63 4.84 28.69
C ALA A 548 7.12 6.30 28.93
N GLY A 549 6.18 7.22 29.21
CA GLY A 549 6.51 8.63 29.47
C GLY A 549 6.72 9.50 28.22
N VAL A 550 6.57 8.92 27.02
CA VAL A 550 6.55 9.63 25.75
C VAL A 550 5.11 9.79 25.25
N GLU A 551 4.74 11.01 24.89
CA GLU A 551 3.48 11.35 24.23
C GLU A 551 3.75 11.60 22.75
N ILE A 552 3.01 10.96 21.86
CA ILE A 552 3.08 11.15 20.42
C ILE A 552 1.71 11.62 19.96
N GLY A 553 1.64 12.86 19.48
CA GLY A 553 0.45 13.39 18.85
C GLY A 553 0.58 13.39 17.34
N GLU A 554 -0.42 12.84 16.67
CA GLU A 554 -0.55 12.93 15.22
C GLU A 554 -1.75 13.81 14.91
N VAL A 555 -1.56 14.82 14.07
CA VAL A 555 -2.66 15.62 13.51
C VAL A 555 -2.75 15.31 12.02
N GLY A 556 -3.97 15.04 11.56
CA GLY A 556 -4.28 14.76 10.17
C GLY A 556 -5.65 15.30 9.77
N LEU A 557 -6.05 15.00 8.55
CA LEU A 557 -7.41 15.20 8.08
C LEU A 557 -8.06 13.83 7.87
N GLY A 558 -9.34 13.72 8.18
CA GLY A 558 -10.19 12.61 7.76
C GLY A 558 -11.33 13.13 6.90
N PHE A 559 -11.77 12.35 5.91
CA PHE A 559 -12.93 12.73 5.10
C PHE A 559 -14.19 12.83 5.95
N THR A 560 -15.06 13.74 5.56
CA THR A 560 -16.46 13.82 6.02
C THR A 560 -17.42 13.26 4.99
N SER A 561 -16.99 13.19 3.72
CA SER A 561 -17.69 12.49 2.63
C SER A 561 -16.71 12.09 1.52
N ASN A 562 -17.07 11.07 0.73
CA ASN A 562 -16.33 10.67 -0.48
C ASN A 562 -16.73 11.45 -1.73
N GLU A 563 -17.59 12.47 -1.59
CA GLU A 563 -18.11 13.26 -2.72
C GLU A 563 -17.04 14.17 -3.34
N TYR A 564 -15.85 14.23 -2.75
CA TYR A 564 -14.80 15.12 -3.21
C TYR A 564 -14.41 14.88 -4.68
N LEU A 565 -14.00 13.65 -5.03
CA LEU A 565 -13.57 13.34 -6.40
C LEU A 565 -14.76 13.35 -7.37
N GLU A 566 -15.93 12.90 -6.92
CA GLU A 566 -17.11 12.73 -7.77
C GLU A 566 -17.88 14.03 -8.05
N GLN A 567 -17.87 14.97 -7.10
CA GLN A 567 -18.73 16.16 -7.14
C GLN A 567 -17.96 17.45 -6.88
N ASN A 568 -17.21 17.53 -5.77
CA ASN A 568 -16.66 18.82 -5.33
C ASN A 568 -15.45 19.27 -6.16
N LEU A 569 -14.63 18.35 -6.67
CA LEU A 569 -13.46 18.68 -7.48
C LEU A 569 -13.82 19.47 -8.75
N ALA A 570 -14.79 18.97 -9.54
CA ALA A 570 -15.24 19.65 -10.76
C ALA A 570 -15.76 21.06 -10.46
N LYS A 571 -16.53 21.20 -9.37
CA LYS A 571 -17.01 22.49 -8.88
C LYS A 571 -15.85 23.42 -8.48
N TYR A 572 -14.87 22.92 -7.73
CA TYR A 572 -13.73 23.71 -7.29
C TYR A 572 -12.88 24.20 -8.45
N LEU A 573 -12.68 23.37 -9.46
CA LEU A 573 -11.97 23.74 -10.69
C LEU A 573 -12.73 24.82 -11.46
N THR A 574 -14.06 24.69 -11.58
CA THR A 574 -14.92 25.70 -12.21
C THR A 574 -14.89 27.04 -11.47
N ASP A 575 -15.05 27.01 -10.15
CA ASP A 575 -15.01 28.20 -9.30
C ASP A 575 -13.64 28.89 -9.40
N ALA A 576 -12.55 28.11 -9.36
CA ALA A 576 -11.19 28.63 -9.47
C ALA A 576 -10.89 29.21 -10.87
N ALA A 577 -11.47 28.64 -11.93
CA ALA A 577 -11.32 29.15 -13.30
C ALA A 577 -11.94 30.54 -13.47
N ALA A 578 -12.99 30.87 -12.70
CA ALA A 578 -13.65 32.17 -12.72
C ALA A 578 -12.87 33.28 -11.99
N LEU A 579 -11.84 32.94 -11.22
CA LEU A 579 -11.02 33.91 -10.49
C LEU A 579 -9.96 34.55 -11.41
N SER A 580 -9.54 35.78 -11.12
CA SER A 580 -8.34 36.38 -11.73
C SER A 580 -7.04 35.72 -11.23
N SER A 581 -5.93 35.92 -11.94
CA SER A 581 -4.60 35.40 -11.51
C SER A 581 -4.19 35.93 -10.13
N GLU A 582 -4.48 37.19 -9.83
CA GLU A 582 -4.22 37.81 -8.52
C GLU A 582 -5.06 37.15 -7.42
N GLN A 583 -6.33 36.85 -7.69
CA GLN A 583 -7.20 36.16 -6.76
C GLN A 583 -6.79 34.71 -6.51
N ILE A 584 -6.25 34.01 -7.52
CA ILE A 584 -5.68 32.66 -7.34
C ILE A 584 -4.41 32.74 -6.48
N ALA A 585 -3.49 33.63 -6.83
CA ALA A 585 -2.22 33.77 -6.11
C ALA A 585 -2.39 34.23 -4.66
N GLY A 586 -3.40 35.07 -4.40
CA GLY A 586 -3.74 35.57 -3.06
C GLY A 586 -4.62 34.63 -2.23
N ASN A 587 -5.21 33.59 -2.83
CA ASN A 587 -6.04 32.65 -2.10
C ASN A 587 -5.18 31.58 -1.44
N VAL A 588 -5.28 31.52 -0.11
CA VAL A 588 -4.66 30.46 0.69
C VAL A 588 -5.72 29.50 1.24
N TRP A 589 -7.00 29.85 1.11
CA TRP A 589 -8.09 29.49 2.02
C TRP A 589 -7.83 29.91 3.48
#